data_AF-A0A946FTK5-F1
#
_entry.id   AF-A0A946FTK5-F1
#
_cell.length_a   1.000
_cell.length_b   1.000
_cell.length_c   1.000
_cell.angle_alpha   90.00
_cell.angle_beta   90.00
_cell.angle_gamma   90.00
#
_symmetry.space_group_name_H-M   'P 1'
#
loop_
_entity.id
_entity.type
_entity.pdbx_description
1 polymer ?
#
loop_
_entity_poly.entity_id
_entity_poly.type
_entity_poly.pdbx_seq_one_letter_code
_entity_poly.pdbx_strand_id
1 'polypeptide(L)' 'MTIKYCPNCETLVKTKVVPSGYKQIRINNSIAKRRKIIHRIEDGGCGHTWFTYEVPEDVMMRLAPTMFDDILEV' A
#
# COMPACT_ATOMS: atom_id res chain seq x y z
N MET A 1 -0.53 -12.78 7.64
CA MET A 1 -1.23 -11.63 8.24
C MET A 1 -0.19 -10.65 8.74
N THR A 2 -0.43 -9.34 8.67
CA THR A 2 0.54 -8.33 9.16
C THR A 2 -0.20 -7.16 9.81
N ILE A 3 0.45 -6.42 10.69
CA ILE A 3 -0.12 -5.24 11.33
C ILE A 3 0.20 -4.01 10.47
N LYS A 4 -0.82 -3.24 10.11
CA LYS A 4 -0.70 -2.00 9.32
C LYS A 4 -1.68 -0.96 9.84
N TYR A 5 -1.37 0.31 9.61
CA TYR A 5 -2.29 1.40 9.87
C TYR A 5 -3.47 1.33 8.90
N CYS A 6 -4.70 1.40 9.43
CA CYS A 6 -5.91 1.53 8.62
C CYS A 6 -6.26 3.01 8.47
N PRO A 7 -6.31 3.56 7.23
CA PRO A 7 -6.64 4.97 7.03
C PRO A 7 -8.11 5.30 7.36
N ASN A 8 -8.99 4.31 7.42
CA ASN A 8 -10.40 4.50 7.76
C ASN A 8 -10.68 4.43 9.28
N CYS A 9 -9.92 3.63 10.02
CA CYS A 9 -10.08 3.49 11.48
C CYS A 9 -9.05 4.30 12.28
N GLU A 10 -8.07 4.87 11.58
CA GLU A 10 -6.97 5.65 12.14
C GLU A 10 -6.19 4.92 13.25
N THR A 11 -6.04 3.61 13.11
CA THR A 11 -5.40 2.76 14.12
C THR A 11 -4.62 1.60 13.50
N LEU A 12 -3.76 0.96 14.29
CA LEU A 12 -3.01 -0.22 13.90
C LEU A 12 -3.92 -1.46 13.94
N VAL A 13 -4.06 -2.13 12.80
CA VAL A 13 -4.98 -3.25 12.65
C VAL A 13 -4.32 -4.45 11.98
N LYS A 14 -4.89 -5.63 12.22
CA LYS A 14 -4.52 -6.84 11.46
C LYS A 14 -5.05 -6.72 10.03
N THR A 15 -4.17 -6.94 9.07
CA THR A 15 -4.49 -6.86 7.64
C THR A 15 -4.12 -8.13 6.90
N LYS A 16 -4.84 -8.37 5.79
CA LYS A 16 -4.56 -9.45 4.83
C LYS A 16 -4.27 -8.86 3.46
N VAL A 17 -3.32 -9.47 2.75
CA VAL A 17 -3.04 -9.14 1.35
C VAL A 17 -4.15 -9.74 0.49
N VAL A 18 -4.70 -8.95 -0.42
CA VAL A 18 -5.66 -9.40 -1.43
C VAL A 18 -4.88 -9.91 -2.64
N PRO A 19 -4.91 -11.22 -2.96
CA PRO A 19 -4.04 -11.80 -3.99
C PRO A 19 -4.17 -11.14 -5.37
N SER A 20 -5.40 -10.78 -5.77
CA SER A 20 -5.69 -10.13 -7.06
C SER A 20 -5.16 -8.69 -7.17
N GLY A 21 -4.74 -8.08 -6.06
CA GLY A 21 -4.24 -6.72 -6.04
C GLY A 21 -2.72 -6.58 -6.04
N TYR A 22 -1.99 -7.70 -6.16
CA TYR A 22 -0.54 -7.67 -6.33
C TYR A 22 -0.16 -7.30 -7.75
N LYS A 23 0.73 -6.31 -7.91
CA LYS A 23 1.40 -6.00 -9.18
C LYS A 23 2.85 -5.60 -8.92
N GLN A 24 3.73 -5.98 -9.84
CA GLN A 24 5.02 -5.31 -9.98
C GLN A 24 4.83 -4.13 -10.91
N ILE A 25 5.30 -2.95 -10.51
CA ILE A 25 5.22 -1.73 -11.28
C ILE A 25 6.61 -1.13 -11.40
N ARG A 26 6.83 -0.32 -12.44
CA ARG A 26 8.08 0.40 -12.63
C ARG A 26 7.92 1.84 -12.13
N ILE A 27 8.79 2.27 -11.22
CA ILE A 27 8.86 3.65 -10.70
C ILE A 27 10.30 4.12 -10.83
N ASN A 28 10.54 5.24 -11.53
CA ASN A 28 11.88 5.81 -11.75
C ASN A 28 12.92 4.76 -12.21
N ASN A 29 12.53 3.96 -13.21
CA ASN A 29 13.33 2.86 -13.78
C ASN A 29 13.65 1.71 -12.81
N SER A 30 13.06 1.69 -11.61
CA SER A 30 13.20 0.64 -10.61
C SER A 30 11.92 -0.18 -10.46
N ILE A 31 12.04 -1.45 -10.06
CA ILE A 31 10.89 -2.32 -9.81
C ILE A 31 10.38 -2.10 -8.39
N ALA A 32 9.10 -1.77 -8.28
CA ALA A 32 8.37 -1.65 -7.03
C ALA A 32 7.27 -2.73 -6.95
N LYS A 33 6.90 -3.12 -5.74
CA LYS A 33 5.77 -4.02 -5.51
C LYS A 33 4.59 -3.22 -4.98
N ARG A 34 3.48 -3.25 -5.71
CA ARG A 34 2.19 -2.75 -5.23
C ARG A 34 1.37 -3.91 -4.68
N ARG A 35 0.88 -3.80 -3.45
CA ARG A 35 0.00 -4.79 -2.80
C ARG A 35 -1.29 -4.12 -2.36
N LYS A 36 -2.43 -4.66 -2.77
CA LYS A 36 -3.72 -4.33 -2.15
C LYS A 36 -3.86 -5.08 -0.84
N ILE A 37 -4.24 -4.38 0.22
CA ILE A 37 -4.51 -4.97 1.53
C ILE A 37 -5.91 -4.60 2.01
N ILE A 38 -6.45 -5.41 2.91
CA ILE A 38 -7.79 -5.26 3.48
C ILE A 38 -7.75 -5.38 5.01
N HIS A 39 -8.53 -4.53 5.68
CA HIS A 39 -8.90 -4.70 7.09
C HIS A 39 -10.12 -5.64 7.15
N ARG A 40 -9.92 -6.95 7.32
CA ARG A 40 -10.98 -7.96 7.11
C ARG A 40 -12.09 -7.89 8.13
N ILE A 41 -13.33 -7.87 7.65
CA ILE A 41 -14.54 -7.89 8.50
C ILE A 41 -14.61 -9.15 9.37
N GLU A 42 -14.28 -10.31 8.82
CA GLU A 42 -14.26 -11.59 9.57
C GLU A 42 -13.32 -11.58 10.79
N ASP A 43 -12.28 -10.74 10.77
CA ASP A 43 -11.29 -10.62 11.84
C ASP A 43 -11.57 -9.40 12.75
N GLY A 44 -12.79 -8.83 12.69
CA GLY A 44 -13.21 -7.63 13.44
C GLY A 44 -12.89 -6.30 12.75
N GLY A 45 -12.59 -6.33 11.45
CA GLY A 45 -12.16 -5.15 10.70
C GLY A 45 -13.23 -4.39 9.94
N CYS A 46 -12.89 -3.19 9.48
CA CYS A 46 -13.84 -2.28 8.83
C CYS A 46 -14.14 -2.57 7.35
N GLY A 47 -13.51 -3.57 6.74
CA GLY A 47 -13.65 -3.91 5.32
C GLY A 47 -12.90 -3.00 4.34
N HIS A 48 -12.35 -1.87 4.82
CA HIS A 48 -11.62 -0.93 3.97
C HIS A 48 -10.41 -1.58 3.28
N THR A 49 -10.20 -1.23 2.01
CA THR A 49 -9.07 -1.72 1.20
C THR A 49 -8.23 -0.58 0.69
N TRP A 50 -6.91 -0.73 0.72
CA TRP A 50 -5.98 0.27 0.21
C TRP A 50 -4.72 -0.36 -0.39
N PHE A 51 -3.94 0.42 -1.12
CA PHE A 51 -2.68 -0.03 -1.70
C PHE A 51 -1.50 0.33 -0.80
N THR A 52 -0.50 -0.56 -0.82
CA THR A 52 0.81 -0.34 -0.21
C THR A 52 1.88 -0.56 -1.27
N TYR A 53 2.97 0.20 -1.17
CA TYR A 53 4.07 0.18 -2.12
C TYR A 53 5.35 -0.19 -1.37
N GLU A 54 6.07 -1.19 -1.89
CA GLU A 54 7.40 -1.58 -1.44
C GLU A 54 8.36 -1.16 -2.55
N VAL A 55 9.17 -0.14 -2.26
CA VAL A 55 10.17 0.44 -3.17
C VAL A 55 11.55 0.32 -2.53
N PRO A 56 12.63 0.24 -3.33
CA PRO A 56 13.99 0.44 -2.84
C PRO A 56 14.13 1.79 -2.12
N GLU A 57 14.94 1.83 -1.07
CA GLU A 57 15.12 3.04 -0.24
C GLU A 57 15.68 4.21 -1.05
N ASP A 58 16.64 3.97 -1.93
CA ASP A 58 17.23 4.98 -2.82
C ASP A 58 16.20 5.58 -3.78
N VAL A 59 15.21 4.79 -4.19
CA VAL A 59 14.08 5.22 -5.01
C VAL A 59 13.11 6.06 -4.17
N MET A 60 12.81 5.64 -2.94
CA MET A 60 11.94 6.39 -2.02
C MET A 60 12.48 7.79 -1.75
N MET A 61 13.78 7.91 -1.46
CA MET A 61 14.43 9.20 -1.19
C MET A 61 14.35 10.16 -2.37
N ARG A 62 14.37 9.64 -3.61
CA ARG A 62 14.19 10.45 -4.84
C ARG A 62 12.74 10.86 -5.10
N LEU A 63 11.77 10.14 -4.54
CA LEU A 63 10.33 10.40 -4.70
C LEU A 63 9.76 11.35 -3.65
N ALA A 64 10.44 11.53 -2.52
CA ALA A 64 9.99 12.38 -1.41
C ALA A 64 9.62 13.83 -1.80
N PRO A 65 10.20 14.47 -2.83
CA PRO A 65 9.76 15.81 -3.26
C PRO A 65 8.47 15.84 -4.10
N THR A 66 8.03 14.73 -4.72
CA THR A 66 6.93 14.72 -5.72
C THR A 66 5.78 13.76 -5.41
N MET A 67 5.87 13.00 -4.31
CA MET A 67 4.99 11.85 -4.05
C MET A 67 3.50 12.17 -3.79
N PHE A 68 3.11 13.44 -3.61
CA PHE A 68 1.71 13.81 -3.41
C PHE A 68 0.91 13.98 -4.71
N ASP A 69 1.58 14.24 -5.84
CA ASP A 69 0.90 14.55 -7.10
C ASP A 69 0.78 13.33 -8.03
N ASP A 70 1.80 12.45 -8.06
CA ASP A 70 1.88 11.34 -9.03
C ASP A 70 1.05 10.09 -8.69
N ILE A 71 0.46 10.01 -7.48
CA ILE A 71 -0.35 8.84 -7.06
C ILE A 71 -1.83 8.98 -7.46
N LEU A 72 -2.25 10.16 -7.93
CA LEU A 72 -3.65 10.45 -8.29
C LEU A 72 -4.00 10.23 -9.77
N GLU A 73 -3.04 9.90 -10.63
CA GLU A 73 -3.30 9.59 -12.05
C GLU A 73 -3.14 8.10 -12.36
N VAL A 74 -4.10 7.26 -11.95
CA VAL A 74 -4.65 6.12 -12.74
C VAL A 74 -6.01 5.68 -12.18
#